data_AF-X1J1J2-F1
#
_entry.id   AF-X1J1J2-F1
#
_cell.length_a   1.000
_cell.length_b   1.000
_cell.length_c   1.000
_cell.angle_alpha   90.00
_cell.angle_beta   90.00
_cell.angle_gamma   90.00
#
_symmetry.space_group_name_H-M   'P 1'
#
loop_
_entity.id
_entity.type
_entity.pdbx_description
1 polymer ?
#
loop_
_entity_poly.entity_id
_entity_poly.type
_entity_poly.pdbx_seq_one_letter_code
_entity_poly.pdbx_strand_id
1 'polypeptide(L)' 'TKIAIGRTKGDAPEIDGKVIIRTGKAKVGKFIKVKVTEASEYDLVGEIKR' A
#
# COMPACT_ATOMS: atom_id res chain seq x y z
N THR A 1 -15.33 3.80 2.42
CA THR A 1 -14.17 3.21 3.11
C THR A 1 -12.95 4.03 2.80
N LYS A 2 -12.15 4.42 3.80
CA LYS A 2 -10.94 5.22 3.55
C LYS A 2 -9.85 4.31 2.96
N ILE A 3 -9.10 4.85 2.00
CA ILE A 3 -8.01 4.16 1.31
C ILE A 3 -6.74 4.94 1.59
N ALA A 4 -5.64 4.23 1.78
CA ALA A 4 -4.31 4.82 1.79
C ALA A 4 -3.51 4.28 0.60
N ILE A 5 -2.58 5.10 0.11
CA ILE A 5 -1.70 4.76 -1.01
C ILE A 5 -0.27 4.87 -0.51
N GLY A 6 0.51 3.83 -0.77
CA GLY A 6 1.93 3.79 -0.46
C GLY A 6 2.71 3.06 -1.55
N ARG A 7 3.93 2.68 -1.21
CA ARG A 7 4.84 1.91 -2.05
C ARG A 7 5.64 0.95 -1.18
N THR A 8 6.15 -0.14 -1.74
CA THR A 8 7.07 -1.02 -1.00
C THR A 8 8.48 -0.39 -0.97
N LYS A 9 9.40 -1.03 -0.24
CA LYS A 9 10.81 -0.61 -0.21
C LYS A 9 11.51 -0.76 -1.57
N GLY A 10 10.98 -1.62 -2.45
CA GLY A 10 11.56 -1.90 -3.77
C GLY A 10 11.09 -0.96 -4.86
N ASP A 11 10.02 -0.21 -4.62
CA ASP A 11 9.36 0.61 -5.63
C ASP A 11 9.88 2.05 -5.61
N ALA A 12 10.27 2.56 -6.77
CA ALA A 12 10.58 3.96 -7.01
C ALA A 12 9.30 4.83 -6.97
N PRO A 13 9.39 6.07 -6.48
CA PRO A 13 8.27 6.99 -6.55
C PRO A 13 7.92 7.30 -8.02
N GLU A 14 6.62 7.34 -8.33
CA GLU A 14 6.03 7.76 -9.62
C GLU A 14 6.32 6.89 -10.85
N ILE A 15 7.33 6.02 -10.80
CA ILE A 15 7.71 5.13 -11.89
C ILE A 15 7.09 3.74 -11.70
N ASP A 16 7.16 3.20 -10.49
CA ASP A 16 6.67 1.86 -10.17
C ASP A 16 5.21 1.86 -9.68
N GLY A 17 4.63 0.66 -9.58
CA GLY A 17 3.28 0.43 -9.11
C GLY A 17 3.01 0.94 -7.68
N LYS A 18 1.73 1.08 -7.35
CA LYS A 18 1.26 1.56 -6.05
C LYS A 18 0.81 0.41 -5.18
N VAL A 19 0.89 0.64 -3.87
CA VAL A 19 0.28 -0.24 -2.86
C VAL A 19 -0.97 0.44 -2.32
N ILE A 20 -2.13 -0.11 -2.67
CA ILE A 20 -3.46 0.32 -2.22
C ILE A 20 -3.77 -0.41 -0.90
N ILE A 21 -4.00 0.35 0.15
CA ILE A 21 -4.24 -0.19 1.49
C ILE A 21 -5.68 0.13 1.89
N ARG A 22 -6.50 -0.91 2.07
CA ARG A 22 -7.90 -0.77 2.48
C ARG A 22 -7.97 -0.49 3.99
N THR A 23 -7.69 0.75 4.41
CA THR A 23 -7.63 1.14 5.84
C THR A 23 -7.93 2.62 6.10
N GLY A 24 -8.45 2.91 7.29
CA GLY A 24 -8.59 4.27 7.82
C GLY A 24 -7.45 4.74 8.74
N LYS A 25 -6.46 3.90 9.03
CA LYS A 25 -5.48 4.14 10.11
C LYS A 25 -4.05 4.45 9.64
N ALA A 26 -3.79 4.53 8.35
CA ALA A 26 -2.45 4.86 7.84
C ALA A 26 -2.17 6.37 7.91
N LYS A 27 -0.92 6.73 8.26
CA LYS A 27 -0.43 8.12 8.29
C LYS A 27 0.69 8.30 7.27
N VAL A 28 0.62 9.35 6.46
CA VAL A 28 1.66 9.70 5.47
C VAL A 28 3.01 9.86 6.15
N GLY A 29 4.07 9.35 5.52
CA GLY A 29 5.44 9.38 6.05
C GLY A 29 5.75 8.33 7.13
N LYS A 30 4.83 7.43 7.46
CA LYS A 30 5.08 6.30 8.37
C LYS A 30 5.26 5.00 7.60
N PHE A 31 6.26 4.22 8.00
CA PHE A 31 6.38 2.82 7.60
C PHE A 31 5.37 1.97 8.38
N ILE A 32 4.65 1.11 7.66
CA ILE A 32 3.66 0.18 8.21
C ILE A 32 3.82 -1.19 7.56
N LYS A 33 3.46 -2.25 8.30
CA LYS A 33 3.41 -3.61 7.74
C LYS A 33 2.03 -3.85 7.11
N VAL A 34 2.04 -4.21 5.85
CA VAL A 34 0.85 -4.52 5.06
C VAL A 34 0.94 -5.97 4.59
N LYS A 35 -0.14 -6.73 4.73
CA LYS A 35 -0.31 -8.02 4.08
C LYS A 35 -0.98 -7.76 2.73
N VAL A 36 -0.28 -8.09 1.64
CA VAL A 36 -0.86 -8.07 0.29
C VAL A 36 -1.87 -9.20 0.18
N THR A 37 -3.06 -8.88 -0.30
CA THR A 37 -4.19 -9.82 -0.44
C THR A 37 -4.60 -10.00 -1.89
N GLU A 38 -4.37 -8.99 -2.73
CA GLU A 38 -4.69 -9.01 -4.16
C GLU A 38 -3.62 -8.24 -4.95
N ALA A 39 -3.53 -8.49 -6.24
CA ALA A 39 -2.73 -7.73 -7.19
C ALA A 39 -3.58 -7.45 -8.43
N SER A 40 -3.42 -6.27 -9.04
CA SER A 40 -4.10 -5.88 -10.27
C SER A 40 -3.11 -5.16 -11.18
N GLU A 41 -2.84 -5.72 -12.35
CA GLU A 41 -1.81 -5.24 -13.28
C GLU A 41 -0.46 -5.03 -12.57
N TYR A 42 -0.10 -3.79 -12.27
CA TYR A 42 1.14 -3.40 -11.60
C TYR A 42 0.95 -2.99 -10.14
N ASP A 43 -0.30 -2.85 -9.69
CA ASP A 43 -0.64 -2.39 -8.35
C ASP A 43 -0.89 -3.56 -7.40
N LEU A 44 -0.54 -3.36 -6.13
CA LEU A 44 -0.82 -4.29 -5.04
C LEU A 44 -1.95 -3.77 -4.17
N VAL A 45 -2.80 -4.66 -3.69
CA VAL A 45 -3.86 -4.33 -2.72
C VAL A 45 -3.63 -5.12 -1.44
N GLY A 46 -3.77 -4.47 -0.29
CA GLY A 46 -3.57 -5.12 0.98
C GLY A 46 -4.24 -4.46 2.18
N GLU A 47 -4.02 -5.08 3.33
CA GLU A 47 -4.55 -4.69 4.64
C GLU A 47 -3.43 -4.58 5.68
N ILE A 48 -3.61 -3.71 6.68
CA ILE A 48 -2.63 -3.58 7.76
C ILE A 48 -2.59 -4.88 8.56
N LYS A 49 -1.40 -5.48 8.64
CA LYS A 49 -1.18 -6.64 9.51
C LYS A 49 -1.12 -6.12 10.96
N ARG A 50 -2.03 -6.61 11.81
CA ARG A 50 -2.01 -6.33 13.26
C ARG A 50 -0.72 -6.83 13.89
#